data_AF-A0A3L7WTR8-F1
#
_entry.id   AF-A0A3L7WTR8-F1
#
_cell.length_a   1.000
_cell.length_b   1.000
_cell.length_c   1.000
_cell.angle_alpha   90.00
_cell.angle_beta   90.00
_cell.angle_gamma   90.00
#
_symmetry.space_group_name_H-M   'P 1'
#
loop_
_entity.id
_entity.type
_entity.pdbx_description
1 polymer ?
#
loop_
_entity_poly.entity_id
_entity_poly.type
_entity_poly.pdbx_seq_one_letter_code
_entity_poly.pdbx_strand_id
1 'polypeptide(L)'
;MAFASTQSSTGRPRLLQAAIDAAKLPEVRGKLLFVLGALLVFRFVAHVPVPGVDPVQLKQTFESNAILGFLNIFSGGALQNLSVAALGVYPYITATIVMQLATPLIPRLKALSEEGEAGRERLQMYSHWMTVPLAVFQGYAQLTLISQLGGVSAIGFTGGQLLPTLATLFSLVAGTMFLVWLGELISERGIGNG
;
A
#
# COMPACT_ATOMS: atom_id res chain seq x y z
N MET A 1 1.97 -59.39 6.26
CA MET A 1 2.45 -58.88 4.95
C MET A 1 1.98 -57.45 4.83
N ALA A 2 2.82 -56.48 5.22
CA ALA A 2 3.65 -55.67 4.30
C ALA A 2 2.73 -54.89 3.34
N PHE A 3 2.60 -53.56 3.40
CA PHE A 3 3.69 -52.60 3.24
C PHE A 3 3.53 -51.37 4.15
N ALA A 4 4.53 -51.13 4.98
CA ALA A 4 4.83 -49.81 5.50
C ALA A 4 5.39 -48.97 4.33
N SER A 5 4.70 -47.92 3.94
CA SER A 5 5.28 -46.89 3.08
C SER A 5 6.21 -46.02 3.91
N THR A 6 7.50 -46.29 3.75
CA THR A 6 8.62 -45.52 4.26
C THR A 6 8.53 -44.08 3.76
N GLN A 7 7.98 -43.18 4.58
CA GLN A 7 8.21 -41.76 4.42
C GLN A 7 9.67 -41.49 4.76
N SER A 8 10.48 -41.30 3.72
CA SER A 8 11.88 -40.92 3.84
C SER A 8 11.98 -39.58 4.58
N SER A 9 12.50 -39.62 5.80
CA SER A 9 12.79 -38.43 6.60
C SER A 9 14.00 -37.69 6.01
N THR A 10 13.76 -36.80 5.05
CA THR A 10 14.76 -35.79 4.69
C THR A 10 14.82 -34.77 5.81
N GLY A 11 15.94 -34.71 6.55
CA GLY A 11 16.21 -33.80 7.68
C GLY A 11 16.35 -32.33 7.32
N ARG A 12 15.53 -31.82 6.38
CA ARG A 12 15.43 -30.39 6.08
C ARG A 12 14.12 -29.85 6.64
N PRO A 13 14.10 -28.66 7.27
CA PRO A 13 12.86 -28.02 7.68
C PRO A 13 11.90 -27.92 6.49
N ARG A 14 10.63 -28.32 6.68
CA ARG A 14 9.60 -28.35 5.63
C ARG A 14 9.46 -27.02 4.87
N LEU A 15 9.73 -25.89 5.54
CA LEU A 15 9.73 -24.55 4.97
C LEU A 15 10.86 -24.33 3.94
N LEU A 16 12.05 -24.87 4.20
CA LEU A 16 13.18 -24.76 3.26
C LEU A 16 12.97 -25.63 2.03
N GLN A 17 12.32 -26.79 2.19
CA GLN A 17 11.93 -27.62 1.06
C GLN A 17 10.89 -26.92 0.19
N ALA A 18 9.85 -26.35 0.81
CA ALA A 18 8.84 -25.56 0.09
C ALA A 18 9.45 -24.38 -0.69
N ALA A 19 10.41 -23.66 -0.11
CA ALA A 19 11.11 -22.57 -0.80
C ALA A 19 11.94 -23.05 -1.99
N ILE A 20 12.66 -24.17 -1.85
CA ILE A 20 13.47 -24.76 -2.92
C ILE A 20 12.59 -25.33 -4.04
N ASP A 21 11.46 -25.94 -3.69
CA ASP A 21 10.55 -26.54 -4.66
C ASP A 21 9.73 -25.46 -5.40
N ALA A 22 9.37 -24.38 -4.72
CA ALA A 22 8.78 -23.19 -5.33
C ALA A 22 9.73 -22.54 -6.37
N ALA A 23 11.05 -22.56 -6.12
CA ALA A 23 12.04 -22.04 -7.07
C ALA A 23 12.27 -22.95 -8.29
N LYS A 24 11.98 -24.25 -8.18
CA LYS A 24 12.18 -25.23 -9.25
C LYS A 24 11.00 -25.29 -10.23
N LEU A 25 9.79 -25.03 -9.77
CA LEU A 25 8.60 -25.05 -10.62
C LEU A 25 8.58 -23.81 -11.53
N PRO A 26 8.59 -23.95 -12.86
CA PRO A 26 8.72 -22.81 -13.78
C PRO A 26 7.56 -21.80 -13.66
N GLU A 27 6.35 -22.29 -13.36
CA GLU A 27 5.18 -21.44 -13.13
C GLU A 27 5.32 -20.60 -11.84
N VAL A 28 5.72 -21.23 -10.74
CA VAL A 28 5.90 -20.56 -9.44
C VAL A 28 7.09 -19.59 -9.50
N ARG A 29 8.17 -19.97 -10.17
CA ARG A 29 9.32 -19.09 -10.42
C ARG A 29 8.91 -17.84 -11.20
N GLY A 30 8.06 -17.97 -12.22
CA GLY A 30 7.55 -16.83 -12.99
C GLY A 30 6.77 -15.85 -12.13
N LYS A 31 5.84 -16.37 -11.31
CA LYS A 31 5.06 -15.57 -10.37
C LYS A 31 5.94 -14.90 -9.29
N LEU A 32 6.95 -15.60 -8.78
CA LEU A 32 7.90 -15.06 -7.80
C LEU A 32 8.76 -13.92 -8.40
N LEU A 33 9.28 -14.10 -9.62
CA LEU A 33 10.02 -13.06 -10.33
C LEU A 33 9.15 -11.84 -10.61
N PHE A 34 7.88 -12.04 -10.91
CA PHE A 34 6.92 -10.96 -11.08
C PHE A 34 6.75 -10.14 -9.78
N VAL A 35 6.53 -10.82 -8.64
CA VAL A 35 6.43 -10.14 -7.33
C VAL A 35 7.72 -9.40 -6.98
N LEU A 36 8.89 -10.01 -7.19
CA LEU A 36 10.18 -9.35 -6.96
C LEU A 36 10.36 -8.11 -7.84
N GLY A 37 9.96 -8.19 -9.11
CA GLY A 37 9.95 -7.05 -10.02
C GLY A 37 9.01 -5.93 -9.56
N ALA A 38 7.80 -6.28 -9.13
CA ALA A 38 6.83 -5.33 -8.59
C ALA A 38 7.34 -4.65 -7.30
N LEU A 39 7.96 -5.40 -6.38
CA LEU A 39 8.58 -4.86 -5.16
C LEU A 39 9.75 -3.92 -5.46
N LEU A 40 10.52 -4.22 -6.51
CA LEU A 40 11.58 -3.34 -6.99
C LEU A 40 10.99 -2.03 -7.54
N VAL A 41 9.92 -2.09 -8.35
CA VAL A 41 9.19 -0.90 -8.81
C VAL A 41 8.65 -0.09 -7.63
N PHE A 42 8.00 -0.73 -6.65
CA PHE A 42 7.57 -0.08 -5.41
C PHE A 42 8.74 0.65 -4.74
N ARG A 43 9.91 0.01 -4.64
CA ARG A 43 11.08 0.62 -4.03
C ARG A 43 11.56 1.84 -4.79
N PHE A 44 11.53 1.85 -6.12
CA PHE A 44 11.84 3.06 -6.89
C PHE A 44 10.84 4.18 -6.60
N VAL A 45 9.54 3.88 -6.62
CA VAL A 45 8.47 4.85 -6.37
C VAL A 45 8.56 5.44 -4.96
N ALA A 46 8.90 4.63 -3.94
CA ALA A 46 9.12 5.08 -2.57
C ALA A 46 10.34 6.00 -2.36
N HIS A 47 11.22 6.12 -3.36
CA HIS A 47 12.34 7.06 -3.36
C HIS A 47 12.09 8.31 -4.19
N VAL A 48 10.96 8.41 -4.92
CA VAL A 48 10.60 9.62 -5.68
C VAL A 48 9.96 10.62 -4.73
N PRO A 49 10.64 11.72 -4.36
CA PRO A 49 10.09 12.74 -3.48
C PRO A 49 8.97 13.50 -4.19
N VAL A 50 7.94 13.90 -3.44
CA VAL A 50 6.94 14.82 -3.99
C VAL A 50 7.50 16.24 -4.14
N PRO A 51 6.98 17.04 -5.07
CA PRO A 51 7.40 18.43 -5.23
C PRO A 51 7.14 19.26 -3.96
N GLY A 52 8.02 20.23 -3.69
CA GLY A 52 7.84 21.20 -2.59
C GLY A 52 8.41 20.78 -1.23
N VAL A 53 9.26 19.76 -1.20
CA VAL A 53 9.80 19.18 0.04
C VAL A 53 11.30 19.39 0.16
N ASP A 54 11.75 19.90 1.31
CA ASP A 54 13.17 19.96 1.67
C ASP A 54 13.56 18.72 2.51
N PRO A 55 14.38 17.80 1.98
CA PRO A 55 14.75 16.59 2.67
C PRO A 55 15.60 16.84 3.93
N VAL A 56 16.29 17.99 4.03
CA VAL A 56 17.11 18.34 5.20
C VAL A 56 16.21 18.69 6.38
N GLN A 57 15.18 19.50 6.14
CA GLN A 57 14.20 19.89 7.17
C GLN A 57 13.38 18.69 7.64
N LEU A 58 12.92 17.85 6.70
CA LEU A 58 12.22 16.60 7.02
C LEU A 58 13.02 15.69 7.95
N LYS A 59 14.30 15.47 7.63
CA LYS A 59 15.13 14.56 8.43
C LYS A 59 15.24 15.04 9.88
N GLN A 60 15.41 16.34 10.09
CA GLN A 60 15.46 16.94 11.43
C GLN A 60 14.13 16.82 12.19
N THR A 61 13.00 16.99 11.51
CA THR A 61 11.66 16.78 12.10
C THR A 61 11.41 15.31 12.47
N PHE A 62 11.88 14.35 11.67
CA PHE A 62 11.74 12.93 11.95
C PHE A 62 12.64 12.45 13.09
N GLU A 63 13.87 12.95 13.18
CA GLU A 63 14.80 12.63 14.28
C GLU A 63 14.30 13.19 15.63
N SER A 64 13.57 14.31 15.61
CA SER A 64 13.02 14.93 16.82
C SER A 64 11.67 14.36 17.28
N ASN A 65 11.00 13.54 16.47
CA ASN A 65 9.65 13.03 16.75
C ASN A 65 9.56 11.50 16.65
N ALA A 66 9.59 10.82 17.80
CA ALA A 66 9.49 9.36 17.87
C ALA A 66 8.20 8.79 17.23
N ILE A 67 7.09 9.53 17.28
CA ILE A 67 5.82 9.14 16.65
C ILE A 67 5.95 9.11 15.13
N LEU A 68 6.61 10.12 14.52
CA LEU A 68 6.87 10.13 13.09
C LEU A 68 7.80 8.99 12.68
N GLY A 69 8.80 8.67 13.50
CA GLY A 69 9.67 7.52 13.31
C GLY A 69 8.89 6.19 13.29
N PHE A 70 7.93 6.02 14.21
CA PHE A 70 7.05 4.85 14.21
C PHE A 70 6.17 4.78 12.95
N LEU A 71 5.53 5.89 12.56
CA LEU A 71 4.71 5.95 11.34
C LEU A 71 5.51 5.63 10.07
N ASN A 72 6.80 6.00 10.03
CA ASN A 72 7.68 5.70 8.90
C ASN A 72 7.85 4.20 8.63
N ILE A 73 7.86 3.36 9.68
CA ILE A 73 7.96 1.90 9.55
C ILE A 73 6.76 1.34 8.77
N PHE A 74 5.56 1.85 9.04
CA PHE A 74 4.34 1.44 8.33
C PHE A 74 4.27 1.93 6.89
N SER A 75 4.93 3.06 6.59
CA SER A 75 5.09 3.55 5.21
C SER A 75 6.19 2.82 4.42
N GLY A 76 6.94 1.91 5.05
CA GLY A 76 8.09 1.25 4.42
C GLY A 76 9.28 2.17 4.15
N GLY A 77 9.38 3.31 4.85
CA GLY A 77 10.40 4.35 4.65
C GLY A 77 9.98 5.48 3.69
N ALA A 78 8.79 5.39 3.11
CA ALA A 78 8.27 6.37 2.14
C ALA A 78 7.97 7.74 2.76
N LEU A 79 7.69 7.78 4.08
CA LEU A 79 7.29 8.99 4.79
C LEU A 79 8.49 9.88 5.16
N GLN A 80 9.65 9.29 5.48
CA GLN A 80 10.88 10.03 5.82
C GLN A 80 11.33 10.97 4.69
N ASN A 81 11.12 10.57 3.43
CA ASN A 81 11.44 11.37 2.25
C ASN A 81 10.21 12.05 1.65
N LEU A 82 9.03 11.89 2.28
CA LEU A 82 7.73 12.33 1.78
C LEU A 82 7.58 12.00 0.28
N SER A 83 7.75 10.72 -0.04
CA SER A 83 7.66 10.24 -1.42
C SER A 83 6.22 10.21 -1.91
N VAL A 84 6.03 10.00 -3.21
CA VAL A 84 4.70 9.75 -3.80
C VAL A 84 4.00 8.54 -3.16
N ALA A 85 4.76 7.62 -2.56
CA ALA A 85 4.27 6.46 -1.83
C ALA A 85 4.03 6.72 -0.33
N ALA A 86 4.13 7.96 0.17
CA ALA A 86 4.11 8.26 1.60
C ALA A 86 2.82 7.80 2.32
N LEU A 87 1.68 7.85 1.63
CA LEU A 87 0.40 7.32 2.13
C LEU A 87 0.31 5.78 2.05
N GLY A 88 1.15 5.14 1.24
CA GLY A 88 1.11 3.71 0.98
C GLY A 88 -0.23 3.25 0.40
N VAL A 89 -0.65 2.04 0.78
CA VAL A 89 -1.97 1.48 0.47
C VAL A 89 -2.99 1.68 1.62
N TYR A 90 -2.63 2.47 2.63
CA TYR A 90 -3.44 2.69 3.83
C TYR A 90 -4.84 3.27 3.55
N PRO A 91 -5.00 4.25 2.62
CA PRO A 91 -6.31 4.75 2.24
C PRO A 91 -7.23 3.65 1.70
N TYR A 92 -6.68 2.69 0.94
CA TYR A 92 -7.44 1.57 0.36
C TYR A 92 -7.84 0.53 1.40
N ILE A 93 -6.91 0.17 2.29
CA ILE A 93 -7.20 -0.72 3.42
C ILE A 93 -8.33 -0.11 4.28
N THR A 94 -8.23 1.19 4.56
CA THR A 94 -9.24 1.93 5.32
C THR A 94 -10.59 1.91 4.61
N ALA A 95 -10.64 2.23 3.31
CA ALA A 95 -11.87 2.20 2.51
C ALA A 95 -12.53 0.81 2.52
N THR A 96 -11.72 -0.23 2.40
CA THR A 96 -12.19 -1.63 2.41
C THR A 96 -12.76 -2.01 3.77
N ILE A 97 -12.11 -1.64 4.88
CA ILE A 97 -12.63 -1.86 6.23
C ILE A 97 -13.95 -1.11 6.42
N VAL A 98 -14.04 0.13 5.95
CA VAL A 98 -15.30 0.91 6.00
C VAL A 98 -16.41 0.19 5.23
N MET A 99 -16.14 -0.32 4.01
CA MET A 99 -17.12 -1.12 3.28
C MET A 99 -17.52 -2.39 4.03
N GLN A 100 -16.55 -3.12 4.59
CA GLN A 100 -16.81 -4.37 5.33
C GLN A 100 -17.71 -4.12 6.54
N LEU A 101 -17.49 -3.01 7.27
CA LEU A 101 -18.33 -2.61 8.41
C LEU A 101 -19.70 -2.06 7.97
N ALA A 102 -19.77 -1.36 6.84
CA ALA A 102 -21.02 -0.79 6.32
C ALA A 102 -21.93 -1.85 5.68
N THR A 103 -21.36 -2.91 5.10
CA THR A 103 -22.08 -3.97 4.39
C THR A 103 -23.20 -4.61 5.22
N PRO A 104 -22.97 -5.08 6.47
CA PRO A 104 -24.05 -5.65 7.29
C PRO A 104 -25.08 -4.62 7.78
N LEU A 105 -24.73 -3.33 7.80
CA LEU A 105 -25.59 -2.25 8.29
C LEU A 105 -26.54 -1.71 7.21
N ILE A 106 -26.15 -1.77 5.93
CA ILE A 106 -26.91 -1.22 4.81
C ILE A 106 -27.57 -2.37 4.02
N PRO A 107 -28.92 -2.48 4.00
CA PRO A 107 -29.61 -3.59 3.35
C PRO A 107 -29.26 -3.80 1.88
N ARG A 108 -29.01 -2.71 1.14
CA ARG A 108 -28.60 -2.75 -0.27
C ARG A 108 -27.20 -3.35 -0.46
N LEU A 109 -26.26 -3.01 0.42
CA LEU A 109 -24.90 -3.57 0.35
C LEU A 109 -24.87 -5.02 0.79
N LYS A 110 -25.71 -5.38 1.79
CA LYS A 110 -25.90 -6.77 2.20
C LYS A 110 -26.44 -7.62 1.07
N ALA A 111 -27.50 -7.18 0.39
CA ALA A 111 -28.04 -7.89 -0.77
C ALA A 111 -26.98 -8.07 -1.86
N LEU A 112 -26.19 -7.03 -2.13
CA LEU A 112 -25.08 -7.10 -3.08
C LEU A 112 -24.00 -8.09 -2.65
N SER A 113 -23.70 -8.20 -1.35
CA SER A 113 -22.76 -9.22 -0.84
C SER A 113 -23.28 -10.65 -1.00
N GLU A 114 -24.59 -10.84 -1.11
CA GLU A 114 -25.27 -12.14 -1.25
C GLU A 114 -25.41 -12.57 -2.72
N GLU A 115 -25.19 -11.67 -3.69
CA GLU A 115 -25.23 -11.94 -5.15
C GLU A 115 -24.05 -12.78 -5.68
N GLY A 116 -23.14 -13.24 -4.82
CA GLY A 116 -22.00 -14.08 -5.19
C GLY A 116 -20.79 -13.29 -5.71
N GLU A 117 -20.11 -13.79 -6.75
CA GLU A 117 -18.86 -13.20 -7.27
C GLU A 117 -19.07 -11.80 -7.85
N ALA A 118 -20.10 -11.60 -8.67
CA ALA A 118 -20.42 -10.29 -9.26
C ALA A 118 -20.73 -9.23 -8.19
N GLY A 119 -21.37 -9.64 -7.10
CA GLY A 119 -21.64 -8.78 -5.95
C GLY A 119 -20.38 -8.33 -5.21
N ARG A 120 -19.46 -9.27 -4.99
CA ARG A 120 -18.15 -9.00 -4.37
C ARG A 120 -17.31 -8.05 -5.21
N GLU A 121 -17.30 -8.21 -6.53
CA GLU A 121 -16.60 -7.31 -7.45
C GLU A 121 -17.14 -5.87 -7.34
N ARG A 122 -18.46 -5.69 -7.30
CA ARG A 122 -19.06 -4.36 -7.12
C ARG A 122 -18.71 -3.72 -5.77
N LEU A 123 -18.63 -4.51 -4.69
CA LEU A 123 -18.17 -4.00 -3.39
C LEU A 123 -16.69 -3.58 -3.42
N GLN A 124 -15.85 -4.31 -4.15
CA GLN A 124 -14.45 -3.91 -4.39
C GLN A 124 -14.37 -2.62 -5.20
N MET A 125 -15.21 -2.45 -6.23
CA MET A 125 -15.31 -1.19 -6.96
C MET A 125 -15.72 -0.03 -6.04
N TYR A 126 -16.72 -0.20 -5.16
CA TYR A 126 -17.07 0.85 -4.21
C TYR A 126 -15.91 1.19 -3.26
N SER A 127 -15.15 0.19 -2.80
CA SER A 127 -13.95 0.41 -1.99
C SER A 127 -12.90 1.24 -2.75
N HIS A 128 -12.68 0.95 -4.04
CA HIS A 128 -11.81 1.74 -4.90
C HIS A 128 -12.25 3.19 -5.03
N TRP A 129 -13.54 3.42 -5.29
CA TRP A 129 -14.07 4.76 -5.45
C TRP A 129 -14.03 5.57 -4.15
N MET A 130 -14.19 4.92 -3.00
CA MET A 130 -14.01 5.58 -1.69
C MET A 130 -12.55 5.84 -1.33
N THR A 131 -11.61 5.09 -1.91
CA THR A 131 -10.18 5.26 -1.64
C THR A 131 -9.68 6.63 -2.09
N VAL A 132 -10.14 7.12 -3.24
CA VAL A 132 -9.72 8.42 -3.79
C VAL A 132 -10.03 9.60 -2.86
N PRO A 133 -11.28 9.85 -2.43
CA PRO A 133 -11.59 10.94 -1.51
C PRO A 133 -10.93 10.75 -0.14
N LEU A 134 -10.79 9.50 0.34
CA LEU A 134 -10.05 9.22 1.57
C LEU A 134 -8.56 9.56 1.44
N ALA A 135 -7.93 9.23 0.31
CA ALA A 135 -6.54 9.55 0.04
C ALA A 135 -6.32 11.06 -0.08
N VAL A 136 -7.25 11.80 -0.69
CA VAL A 136 -7.22 13.27 -0.73
C VAL A 136 -7.28 13.84 0.69
N PHE A 137 -8.23 13.37 1.50
CA PHE A 137 -8.39 13.84 2.87
C PHE A 137 -7.17 13.50 3.75
N GLN A 138 -6.72 12.24 3.72
CA GLN A 138 -5.56 11.78 4.49
C GLN A 138 -4.26 12.44 4.00
N GLY A 139 -4.09 12.62 2.69
CA GLY A 139 -2.95 13.33 2.11
C GLY A 139 -2.89 14.78 2.59
N TYR A 140 -4.02 15.47 2.59
CA TYR A 140 -4.10 16.84 3.12
C TYR A 140 -3.80 16.90 4.63
N ALA A 141 -4.37 15.98 5.41
CA ALA A 141 -4.11 15.91 6.85
C ALA A 141 -2.64 15.62 7.16
N GLN A 142 -2.03 14.67 6.44
CA GLN A 142 -0.62 14.32 6.55
C GLN A 142 0.28 15.51 6.23
N LEU A 143 0.02 16.20 5.12
CA LEU A 143 0.76 17.37 4.71
C LEU A 143 0.65 18.48 5.76
N THR A 144 -0.56 18.78 6.23
CA THR A 144 -0.80 19.80 7.27
C THR A 144 -0.04 19.49 8.55
N LEU A 145 -0.06 18.24 9.00
CA LEU A 145 0.67 17.80 10.18
C LEU A 145 2.19 18.00 10.02
N ILE A 146 2.76 17.60 8.88
CA ILE A 146 4.20 17.74 8.63
C ILE A 146 4.59 19.22 8.52
N SER A 147 3.74 20.07 7.94
CA SER A 147 3.99 21.52 7.87
C SER A 147 3.99 22.18 9.25
N GLN A 148 3.07 21.79 10.13
CA GLN A 148 3.05 22.29 11.52
C GLN A 148 4.30 21.88 12.31
N LEU A 149 4.89 20.74 11.98
CA LEU A 149 6.13 20.25 12.58
C LEU A 149 7.40 20.81 11.91
N GLY A 150 7.26 21.77 10.98
CA GLY A 150 8.37 22.41 10.28
C GLY A 150 9.04 21.54 9.21
N GLY A 151 8.44 20.41 8.84
CA GLY A 151 9.04 19.46 7.88
C GLY A 151 8.83 19.85 6.42
N VAL A 152 7.89 20.74 6.10
CA VAL A 152 7.66 21.25 4.74
C VAL A 152 7.35 22.74 4.76
N SER A 153 7.72 23.44 3.67
CA SER A 153 7.33 24.83 3.45
C SER A 153 5.82 24.98 3.61
N ALA A 154 5.39 26.14 4.12
CA ALA A 154 3.98 26.38 4.46
C ALA A 154 3.03 25.91 3.34
N ILE A 155 2.01 25.18 3.76
CA ILE A 155 0.94 24.69 2.90
C ILE A 155 -0.15 25.75 2.90
N GLY A 156 -0.62 26.10 1.72
CA GLY A 156 -1.64 27.12 1.58
C GLY A 156 -2.46 26.92 0.31
N PHE A 157 -3.78 27.08 0.43
CA PHE A 157 -4.68 27.17 -0.72
C PHE A 157 -4.82 28.60 -1.27
N THR A 158 -3.93 29.50 -0.86
CA THR A 158 -3.96 30.92 -1.23
C THR A 158 -2.60 31.35 -1.76
N GLY A 159 -2.61 32.26 -2.75
CA GLY A 159 -1.39 32.84 -3.33
C GLY A 159 -0.45 31.82 -3.99
N GLY A 160 0.86 32.04 -3.86
CA GLY A 160 1.91 31.24 -4.51
C GLY A 160 2.07 29.80 -3.98
N GLN A 161 1.36 29.42 -2.92
CA GLN A 161 1.46 28.08 -2.31
C GLN A 161 0.37 27.11 -2.80
N LEU A 162 -0.63 27.60 -3.53
CA LEU A 162 -1.73 26.80 -4.08
C LEU A 162 -1.23 25.74 -5.06
N LEU A 163 -0.42 26.16 -6.04
CA LEU A 163 0.12 25.29 -7.09
C LEU A 163 1.01 24.16 -6.52
N PRO A 164 2.01 24.46 -5.65
CA PRO A 164 2.79 23.43 -4.97
C PRO A 164 1.92 22.46 -4.17
N THR A 165 1.01 22.99 -3.34
CA THR A 165 0.14 22.16 -2.47
C THR A 165 -0.70 21.19 -3.29
N LEU A 166 -1.35 21.67 -4.36
CA LEU A 166 -2.14 20.82 -5.23
C LEU A 166 -1.27 19.79 -5.94
N ALA A 167 -0.12 20.19 -6.49
CA ALA A 167 0.80 19.26 -7.14
C ALA A 167 1.25 18.14 -6.20
N THR A 168 1.60 18.47 -4.95
CA THR A 168 1.95 17.50 -3.91
C THR A 168 0.78 16.58 -3.59
N LEU A 169 -0.41 17.13 -3.35
CA LEU A 169 -1.61 16.36 -3.00
C LEU A 169 -2.01 15.39 -4.11
N PHE A 170 -2.05 15.85 -5.36
CA PHE A 170 -2.31 15.00 -6.52
C PHE A 170 -1.23 13.93 -6.69
N SER A 171 0.04 14.26 -6.41
CA SER A 171 1.14 13.28 -6.47
C SER A 171 0.98 12.17 -5.42
N LEU A 172 0.55 12.50 -4.21
CA LEU A 172 0.27 11.52 -3.14
C LEU A 172 -0.92 10.62 -3.49
N VAL A 173 -2.00 11.20 -4.02
CA VAL A 173 -3.19 10.45 -4.43
C VAL A 173 -2.88 9.54 -5.61
N ALA A 174 -2.17 10.06 -6.63
CA ALA A 174 -1.74 9.29 -7.78
C ALA A 174 -0.78 8.16 -7.38
N GLY A 175 0.17 8.43 -6.49
CA GLY A 175 1.07 7.42 -5.94
C GLY A 175 0.31 6.33 -5.20
N THR A 176 -0.65 6.69 -4.34
CA THR A 176 -1.51 5.74 -3.63
C THR A 176 -2.28 4.84 -4.61
N MET A 177 -2.94 5.42 -5.60
CA MET A 177 -3.71 4.66 -6.59
C MET A 177 -2.81 3.76 -7.46
N PHE A 178 -1.61 4.23 -7.78
CA PHE A 178 -0.60 3.41 -8.46
C PHE A 178 -0.18 2.20 -7.61
N LEU A 179 0.00 2.39 -6.30
CA LEU A 179 0.35 1.29 -5.38
C LEU A 179 -0.79 0.29 -5.21
N VAL A 180 -2.04 0.76 -5.13
CA VAL A 180 -3.22 -0.10 -5.09
C VAL A 180 -3.25 -0.97 -6.35
N TRP A 181 -3.12 -0.34 -7.53
CA TRP A 181 -3.05 -1.05 -8.80
C TRP A 181 -1.90 -2.08 -8.85
N LEU A 182 -0.72 -1.71 -8.33
CA LEU A 182 0.41 -2.63 -8.25
C LEU A 182 0.13 -3.83 -7.34
N GLY A 183 -0.54 -3.62 -6.20
CA GLY A 183 -0.95 -4.69 -5.28
C GLY A 183 -2.01 -5.62 -5.89
N GLU A 184 -2.96 -5.07 -6.64
CA GLU A 184 -3.92 -5.88 -7.39
C GLU A 184 -3.22 -6.74 -8.45
N LEU A 185 -2.24 -6.16 -9.16
CA LEU A 185 -1.47 -6.90 -10.16
C LEU A 185 -0.63 -8.04 -9.53
N ILE A 186 -0.11 -7.83 -8.31
CA ILE A 186 0.54 -8.89 -7.52
C ILE A 186 -0.46 -9.99 -7.16
N SER A 187 -1.68 -9.62 -6.77
CA SER A 187 -2.72 -10.59 -6.40
C SER A 187 -3.22 -11.41 -7.59
N GLU A 188 -3.31 -10.81 -8.78
CA GLU A 188 -3.75 -11.49 -10.00
C GLU A 188 -2.66 -12.38 -10.64
N ARG A 189 -1.42 -11.88 -10.71
CA ARG A 189 -0.34 -12.50 -11.51
C ARG A 189 0.81 -13.04 -10.69
N GLY A 190 0.90 -12.65 -9.42
CA GLY A 190 1.98 -13.00 -8.52
C GLY A 190 1.64 -14.18 -7.60
N ILE A 191 2.24 -14.15 -6.41
CA ILE A 191 2.02 -15.13 -5.35
C ILE A 191 1.59 -14.38 -4.09
N GLY A 192 0.50 -14.82 -3.48
CA GLY A 192 -0.02 -14.24 -2.25
C GLY A 192 -0.92 -13.03 -2.49
N ASN A 193 -1.06 -12.20 -1.45
CA ASN A 193 -1.80 -10.95 -1.51
C ASN A 193 -0.81 -9.80 -1.68
N GLY A 194 -1.11 -8.89 -2.61
CA GLY A 194 -0.33 -7.67 -2.84
C GLY A 194 -0.56 -6.57 -1.82
#